data_AF-A0A1H1LV70-F1
#
_entry.id   AF-A0A1H1LV70-F1
#
_cell.length_a   1.000
_cell.length_b   1.000
_cell.length_c   1.000
_cell.angle_alpha   90.00
_cell.angle_beta   90.00
_cell.angle_gamma   90.00
#
_symmetry.space_group_name_H-M   'P 1'
#
loop_
_entity.id
_entity.type
_entity.pdbx_description
1 polymer ?
#
loop_
_entity_poly.entity_id
_entity_poly.type
_entity_poly.pdbx_seq_one_letter_code
_entity_poly.pdbx_strand_id
1 'polypeptide(L)' 'MEIIEYMIGKGGIMILGLIVVVIFVYRKYKEKRYFKDIERRINKRDK' A
#
# COMPACT_ATOMS: atom_id res chain seq x y z
N MET A 1 6.49 30.15 -6.37
CA MET A 1 5.66 30.36 -5.17
C MET A 1 4.30 29.67 -5.31
N GLU A 2 3.65 29.77 -6.48
CA GLU A 2 2.32 29.16 -6.73
C GLU A 2 2.26 27.62 -6.65
N ILE A 3 3.26 26.89 -7.17
CA ILE A 3 3.25 25.41 -7.19
C ILE A 3 3.31 24.84 -5.75
N ILE A 4 4.08 25.48 -4.88
CA ILE A 4 4.25 25.07 -3.49
C ILE A 4 2.95 25.33 -2.71
N GLU A 5 2.29 26.46 -2.93
CA GLU A 5 0.97 26.76 -2.36
C GLU A 5 -0.12 25.80 -2.86
N TYR A 6 -0.10 25.42 -4.14
CA TYR A 6 -1.01 24.42 -4.69
C TYR A 6 -0.81 23.03 -4.07
N MET A 7 0.45 22.65 -3.81
CA MET A 7 0.80 21.41 -3.12
C MET A 7 0.49 21.42 -1.61
N ILE A 8 0.57 22.57 -0.94
CA ILE A 8 0.28 22.71 0.49
C ILE A 8 -1.22 22.95 0.73
N GLY A 9 -1.94 23.47 -0.27
CA GLY A 9 -3.37 23.69 -0.23
C GLY A 9 -4.19 22.39 -0.15
N LYS A 10 -5.52 22.56 0.03
CA LYS A 10 -6.46 21.43 0.20
C LYS A 10 -6.33 20.34 -0.89
N GLY A 11 -5.99 20.72 -2.12
CA GLY A 11 -5.80 19.78 -3.23
C GLY A 11 -4.58 18.88 -3.07
N GLY A 12 -3.43 19.42 -2.64
CA GLY A 12 -2.21 18.64 -2.47
C GLY A 12 -2.26 17.67 -1.29
N ILE A 13 -2.90 18.05 -0.18
CA ILE A 13 -3.15 17.14 0.95
C ILE A 13 -4.03 15.95 0.52
N MET A 14 -5.02 16.19 -0.36
CA MET A 14 -5.90 15.13 -0.87
C MET A 14 -5.13 14.10 -1.71
N ILE A 15 -4.20 14.57 -2.55
CA ILE A 15 -3.33 13.71 -3.37
C ILE A 15 -2.36 12.92 -2.50
N LEU A 16 -1.73 13.56 -1.50
CA LEU A 16 -0.85 12.89 -0.55
C LEU A 16 -1.59 11.80 0.24
N GLY A 17 -2.82 12.08 0.68
CA GLY A 17 -3.68 11.09 1.33
C GLY A 17 -3.97 9.89 0.41
N LEU A 18 -4.30 10.14 -0.86
CA LEU A 18 -4.53 9.08 -1.85
C LEU A 18 -3.29 8.20 -2.03
N ILE A 19 -2.10 8.80 -2.15
CA ILE A 19 -0.83 8.06 -2.31
C ILE A 19 -0.59 7.13 -1.13
N VAL A 20 -0.81 7.61 0.10
CA VAL A 20 -0.65 6.80 1.32
C VAL A 20 -1.62 5.61 1.31
N VAL A 21 -2.89 5.84 0.95
CA VAL A 21 -3.90 4.76 0.87
C VAL A 21 -3.51 3.73 -0.18
N VAL A 22 -3.06 4.15 -1.37
CA VAL A 22 -2.63 3.25 -2.45
C VAL A 22 -1.45 2.38 -1.99
N ILE A 23 -0.42 2.99 -1.37
CA ILE A 23 0.73 2.25 -0.85
C ILE A 23 0.30 1.25 0.22
N PHE A 24 -0.60 1.65 1.13
CA PHE A 24 -1.10 0.78 2.19
C PHE A 24 -1.86 -0.43 1.63
N VAL A 25 -2.77 -0.21 0.67
CA VAL A 25 -3.52 -1.28 0.00
C VAL A 25 -2.58 -2.20 -0.77
N TYR A 26 -1.61 -1.65 -1.49
CA TYR A 26 -0.62 -2.44 -2.24
C TYR A 26 0.21 -3.34 -1.31
N ARG A 27 0.70 -2.79 -0.20
CA ARG A 27 1.44 -3.57 0.82
C ARG A 27 0.58 -4.68 1.40
N LYS A 28 -0.66 -4.35 1.82
CA LYS A 28 -1.60 -5.32 2.39
C LYS A 28 -1.93 -6.45 1.41
N TYR A 29 -2.09 -6.13 0.14
CA TYR A 29 -2.35 -7.14 -0.90
C TYR A 29 -1.14 -8.06 -1.14
N LYS A 30 0.07 -7.48 -1.19
CA LYS A 30 1.32 -8.24 -1.35
C LYS A 30 1.59 -9.14 -0.15
N GLU A 31 1.42 -8.63 1.06
CA GLU A 31 1.55 -9.42 2.30
C GLU A 31 0.55 -10.57 2.31
N LYS A 32 -0.74 -10.31 2.02
CA LYS A 32 -1.76 -11.37 1.98
C LYS A 32 -1.42 -12.47 0.97
N ARG A 33 -0.86 -12.12 -0.19
CA ARG A 33 -0.40 -13.11 -1.18
C ARG A 33 0.83 -13.87 -0.67
N TYR A 34 1.80 -13.17 -0.09
CA TYR A 34 3.03 -13.77 0.42
C TYR A 34 2.78 -14.77 1.56
N PHE A 35 1.93 -14.41 2.53
CA PHE A 35 1.55 -15.30 3.62
C PHE A 35 0.80 -16.53 3.13
N LYS A 36 -0.10 -16.37 2.15
CA LYS A 36 -0.81 -17.50 1.55
C LYS A 36 0.14 -18.49 0.86
N ASP A 37 1.19 -18.00 0.21
CA ASP A 37 2.19 -18.87 -0.43
C ASP A 37 3.16 -19.52 0.57
N ILE A 38 3.45 -18.88 1.71
CA ILE A 38 4.18 -19.53 2.80
C ILE A 38 3.32 -20.62 3.45
N GLU A 39 2.07 -20.33 3.77
CA GLU A 39 1.12 -21.29 4.36
C GLU A 39 0.98 -22.54 3.49
N ARG A 40 0.84 -22.36 2.16
CA ARG A 40 0.86 -23.47 1.20
C ARG A 40 2.14 -24.31 1.25
N ARG A 41 3.30 -23.67 1.43
CA ARG A 41 4.60 -24.37 1.51
C ARG A 41 4.75 -25.15 2.82
N ILE A 42 4.24 -24.63 3.93
CA ILE A 42 4.24 -25.31 5.23
C ILE A 42 3.32 -26.54 5.15
N ASN A 43 2.07 -26.38 4.70
CA ASN A 43 1.13 -27.50 4.56
C ASN A 43 1.59 -28.60 3.60
N LYS A 44 2.45 -28.28 2.62
CA LYS A 44 3.02 -29.27 1.70
C LYS A 44 4.25 -29.99 2.27
N ARG A 45 4.91 -29.45 3.30
CA ARG A 45 6.01 -30.12 4.01
C ARG A 45 5.53 -31.06 5.11
N ASP A 46 4.41 -30.72 5.76
CA ASP A 46 3.81 -31.54 6.84
C ASP A 46 2.96 -32.71 6.33
N LYS A 47 2.94 -32.98 5.02
CA LYS A 47 2.16 -34.04 4.39
C LYS A 47 3.06 -34.94 3.57
#